data_AF-A0A6C0DI59-F1
#
_entry.id   AF-A0A6C0DI59-F1
#
_cell.length_a   1.000
_cell.length_b   1.000
_cell.length_c   1.000
_cell.angle_alpha   90.00
_cell.angle_beta   90.00
_cell.angle_gamma   90.00
#
_symmetry.space_group_name_H-M   'P 1'
#
loop_
_entity.id
_entity.type
_entity.pdbx_description
1 polymer ?
#
loop_
_entity_poly.entity_id
_entity_poly.type
_entity_poly.pdbx_seq_one_letter_code
_entity_poly.pdbx_strand_id
1 'polypeptide(L)'
;MFQKKLKCRHNIITFIKQIKTMQDFTFIKDTQSRNLVINGYHAVSRCESWNFLKNFKPNNNEGFMFTDHPKVYEIGHMMESCPHPPGHSGCSFAWTMRQLESIAKDGYQNYKNSWIAREEQREVQQRRIRLAQEVANRSISVPEIPPVLNENLQTFPEIPQE
;
A
#
# COMPACT_ATOMS: atom_id res chain seq x y z
N MET A 1 55.48 -9.69 -2.84
CA MET A 1 54.24 -10.51 -2.88
C MET A 1 53.29 -10.20 -1.69
N PHE A 2 53.04 -8.94 -1.33
CA PHE A 2 52.32 -8.58 -0.10
C PHE A 2 51.18 -7.55 -0.22
N GLN A 3 50.87 -7.05 -1.43
CA GLN A 3 49.85 -5.99 -1.60
C GLN A 3 48.43 -6.49 -1.90
N LYS A 4 48.20 -7.78 -2.18
CA LYS A 4 46.85 -8.30 -2.49
C LYS A 4 45.97 -8.54 -1.26
N LYS A 5 46.51 -8.58 -0.03
CA LYS A 5 45.75 -8.92 1.20
C LYS A 5 45.04 -7.74 1.88
N LEU A 6 45.36 -6.48 1.56
CA LEU A 6 44.70 -5.32 2.20
C LEU A 6 43.42 -4.85 1.49
N LYS A 7 43.27 -5.12 0.18
CA LYS A 7 42.09 -4.66 -0.59
C LYS A 7 40.79 -5.39 -0.23
N CYS A 8 40.84 -6.65 0.21
CA CYS A 8 39.63 -7.40 0.62
C CYS A 8 39.05 -6.97 1.98
N ARG A 9 39.88 -6.46 2.90
CA ARG A 9 39.41 -6.11 4.26
C ARG A 9 38.66 -4.77 4.31
N HIS A 10 39.02 -3.82 3.44
CA HIS A 10 38.32 -2.53 3.34
C HIS A 10 36.90 -2.68 2.80
N ASN A 11 36.65 -3.62 1.88
CA ASN A 11 35.31 -3.89 1.34
C ASN A 11 34.38 -4.56 2.35
N ILE A 12 34.89 -5.44 3.22
CA ILE A 12 34.05 -6.15 4.21
C ILE A 12 33.57 -5.21 5.32
N ILE A 13 34.42 -4.29 5.81
CA ILE A 13 34.01 -3.33 6.86
C ILE A 13 32.96 -2.35 6.33
N THR A 14 33.07 -1.92 5.06
CA THR A 14 32.05 -1.07 4.41
C THR A 14 30.73 -1.83 4.23
N PHE A 15 30.79 -3.11 3.82
CA PHE A 15 29.61 -3.95 3.65
C PHE A 15 28.90 -4.27 4.99
N ILE A 16 29.65 -4.53 6.06
CA ILE A 16 29.11 -4.75 7.41
C ILE A 16 28.52 -3.46 8.01
N LYS A 17 29.10 -2.29 7.72
CA LYS A 17 28.47 -0.99 8.07
C LYS A 17 27.16 -0.77 7.30
N GLN A 18 27.06 -1.23 6.05
CA GLN A 18 25.84 -1.17 5.23
C GLN A 18 24.73 -2.10 5.73
N ILE A 19 25.07 -3.27 6.31
CA ILE A 19 24.09 -4.20 6.91
C ILE A 19 23.49 -3.62 8.21
N LYS A 20 24.23 -2.77 8.94
CA LYS A 20 23.75 -2.13 10.17
C LYS A 20 22.81 -0.93 9.96
N THR A 21 22.51 -0.54 8.72
CA THR A 21 21.71 0.66 8.40
C THR A 21 20.46 0.39 7.57
N MET A 22 20.02 -0.86 7.43
CA MET A 22 18.71 -1.15 6.84
C MET A 22 17.59 -0.79 7.81
N GLN A 23 16.68 0.06 7.36
CA GLN A 23 15.50 0.43 8.12
C GLN A 23 14.50 -0.73 8.19
N ASP A 24 13.85 -0.89 9.35
CA ASP A 24 12.93 -1.98 9.64
C ASP A 24 11.48 -1.72 9.19
N PHE A 25 11.14 -2.13 7.97
CA PHE A 25 9.79 -1.98 7.41
C PHE A 25 8.79 -3.07 7.85
N THR A 26 9.05 -3.86 8.89
CA THR A 26 8.15 -4.96 9.33
C THR A 26 6.78 -4.47 9.80
N PHE A 27 6.64 -3.20 10.17
CA PHE A 27 5.35 -2.57 10.49
C PHE A 27 4.38 -2.51 9.30
N ILE A 28 4.88 -2.64 8.07
CA ILE A 28 4.05 -2.86 6.88
C ILE A 28 3.70 -4.35 6.85
N LYS A 29 2.46 -4.68 7.26
CA LYS A 29 1.96 -6.06 7.39
C LYS A 29 1.92 -6.79 6.04
N ASP A 30 1.45 -6.12 5.00
CA ASP A 30 1.40 -6.69 3.65
C ASP A 30 2.80 -6.87 3.08
N THR A 31 3.12 -8.12 2.71
CA THR A 31 4.49 -8.49 2.30
C THR A 31 4.85 -7.86 0.96
N GLN A 32 3.91 -7.75 0.03
CA GLN A 32 4.18 -7.17 -1.29
C GLN A 32 4.47 -5.67 -1.16
N SER A 33 3.60 -4.93 -0.48
CA SER A 33 3.79 -3.50 -0.19
C SER A 33 5.11 -3.24 0.53
N ARG A 34 5.46 -4.07 1.51
CA ARG A 34 6.74 -3.97 2.22
C ARG A 34 7.93 -4.16 1.29
N ASN A 35 7.90 -5.18 0.43
CA ASN A 35 8.97 -5.45 -0.52
C ASN A 35 9.14 -4.30 -1.53
N LEU A 36 8.04 -3.72 -2.01
CA LEU A 36 8.07 -2.55 -2.90
C LEU A 36 8.76 -1.34 -2.23
N VAL A 37 8.40 -1.02 -0.98
CA VAL A 37 9.02 0.09 -0.22
C VAL A 37 10.49 -0.18 0.08
N ILE A 38 10.85 -1.40 0.49
CA ILE A 38 12.24 -1.80 0.73
C ILE A 38 13.08 -1.64 -0.55
N ASN A 39 12.60 -2.19 -1.67
CA ASN A 39 13.26 -2.08 -2.96
C ASN A 39 13.45 -0.61 -3.36
N GLY A 40 12.42 0.21 -3.23
CA GLY A 40 12.50 1.63 -3.52
C GLY A 40 13.46 2.40 -2.59
N TYR A 41 13.45 2.10 -1.29
CA TYR A 41 14.37 2.70 -0.31
C TYR A 41 15.83 2.42 -0.67
N HIS A 42 16.13 1.18 -1.08
CA HIS A 42 17.46 0.80 -1.55
C HIS A 42 17.86 1.57 -2.81
N ALA A 43 16.96 1.67 -3.79
CA ALA A 43 17.22 2.36 -5.04
C ALA A 43 17.53 3.85 -4.81
N VAL A 44 16.67 4.55 -4.05
CA VAL A 44 16.87 5.97 -3.72
C VAL A 44 18.17 6.19 -2.95
N SER A 45 18.51 5.29 -2.02
CA SER A 45 19.76 5.38 -1.26
C SER A 45 20.99 5.19 -2.14
N ARG A 46 20.93 4.27 -3.11
CA ARG A 46 22.03 4.04 -4.06
C ARG A 46 22.19 5.18 -5.07
N CYS A 47 21.09 5.78 -5.51
CA CYS A 47 21.10 6.94 -6.40
C CYS A 47 21.29 8.28 -5.67
N GLU A 48 21.53 8.25 -4.35
CA GLU A 48 21.68 9.43 -3.46
C GLU A 48 20.54 10.46 -3.66
N SER A 49 19.32 9.96 -3.93
CA SER A 49 18.20 10.77 -4.43
C SER A 49 17.25 11.28 -3.36
N TRP A 50 17.62 11.15 -2.08
CA TRP A 50 16.80 11.60 -0.95
C TRP A 50 16.51 13.10 -1.00
N ASN A 51 17.51 13.92 -1.30
CA ASN A 51 17.31 15.37 -1.44
C ASN A 51 16.43 15.72 -2.65
N PHE A 52 16.53 14.96 -3.74
CA PHE A 52 15.63 15.11 -4.88
C PHE A 52 14.18 14.84 -4.45
N LEU A 53 13.89 13.69 -3.83
CA LEU A 53 12.52 13.36 -3.40
C LEU A 53 11.94 14.37 -2.40
N LYS A 54 12.77 14.88 -1.48
CA LYS A 54 12.33 15.88 -0.51
C LYS A 54 11.79 17.15 -1.18
N ASN A 55 12.41 17.57 -2.27
CA ASN A 55 12.12 18.83 -2.95
C ASN A 55 11.27 18.65 -4.22
N PHE A 56 11.14 17.42 -4.72
CA PHE A 56 10.41 17.14 -5.94
C PHE A 56 8.93 17.48 -5.78
N LYS A 57 8.43 18.27 -6.71
CA LYS A 57 7.02 18.60 -6.86
C LYS A 57 6.68 18.30 -8.32
N PRO A 58 6.00 17.18 -8.61
CA PRO A 58 5.54 16.96 -9.96
C PRO A 58 4.53 18.06 -10.34
N ASN A 59 4.36 18.29 -11.63
CA ASN A 59 3.38 19.26 -12.14
C ASN A 59 1.98 18.95 -11.57
N ASN A 60 1.11 19.96 -11.46
CA ASN A 60 -0.18 19.83 -10.78
C ASN A 60 -1.08 18.69 -11.31
N ASN A 61 -0.86 18.24 -12.55
CA ASN A 61 -1.62 17.17 -13.18
C ASN A 61 -0.82 15.86 -13.34
N GLU A 62 0.38 15.79 -12.77
CA GLU A 62 1.27 14.65 -12.91
C GLU A 62 1.62 14.06 -11.53
N GLY A 63 1.79 12.74 -11.51
CA GLY A 63 2.37 12.03 -10.39
C GLY A 63 3.68 11.37 -10.79
N PHE A 64 4.29 10.64 -9.85
CA PHE A 64 5.48 9.84 -10.14
C PHE A 64 5.30 8.82 -11.28
N MET A 65 4.05 8.42 -11.59
CA MET A 65 3.75 7.51 -12.71
C MET A 65 3.88 8.18 -14.08
N PHE A 66 3.61 9.49 -14.16
CA PHE A 66 3.46 10.21 -15.45
C PHE A 66 4.54 11.26 -15.69
N THR A 67 5.42 11.47 -14.72
CA THR A 67 6.52 12.42 -14.87
C THR A 67 7.60 11.86 -15.80
N ASP A 68 8.17 12.74 -16.59
CA ASP A 68 9.32 12.51 -17.47
C ASP A 68 10.66 12.88 -16.82
N HIS A 69 10.66 13.18 -15.51
CA HIS A 69 11.86 13.66 -14.83
C HIS A 69 12.96 12.59 -14.83
N PRO A 70 14.18 12.87 -15.32
CA PRO A 70 15.24 11.87 -15.52
C PRO A 70 15.64 11.16 -14.23
N LYS A 71 15.60 11.88 -13.09
CA LYS A 71 15.88 11.29 -11.76
C LYS A 71 14.85 10.24 -11.34
N VAL A 72 13.59 10.35 -11.77
CA VAL A 72 12.56 9.34 -11.48
C VAL A 72 12.84 8.08 -12.28
N TYR A 73 13.22 8.22 -13.55
CA TYR A 73 13.66 7.09 -14.37
C TYR A 73 14.91 6.42 -13.79
N GLU A 74 15.92 7.18 -13.40
CA GLU A 74 17.13 6.63 -12.77
C GLU A 74 16.81 5.76 -11.55
N ILE A 75 15.92 6.24 -10.67
CA ILE A 75 15.46 5.48 -9.50
C ILE A 75 14.71 4.22 -9.94
N GLY A 76 13.83 4.30 -10.93
CA GLY A 76 13.10 3.13 -11.46
C GLY A 76 14.02 2.05 -12.01
N HIS A 77 15.01 2.43 -12.83
CA HIS A 77 16.02 1.48 -13.34
C HIS A 77 16.84 0.87 -12.19
N MET A 78 17.18 1.67 -11.16
CA MET A 78 17.88 1.15 -9.99
C MET A 78 17.03 0.15 -9.20
N MET A 79 15.72 0.38 -9.08
CA MET A 79 14.78 -0.57 -8.46
C MET A 79 14.77 -1.91 -9.20
N GLU A 80 14.72 -1.88 -10.54
CA GLU A 80 14.75 -3.07 -11.40
C GLU A 80 16.10 -3.80 -11.38
N SER A 81 17.20 -3.08 -11.14
CA SER A 81 18.55 -3.66 -11.08
C SER A 81 18.87 -4.38 -9.76
N CYS A 82 18.00 -4.29 -8.76
CA CYS A 82 18.22 -4.92 -7.46
C CYS A 82 18.07 -6.45 -7.56
N PRO A 83 18.77 -7.25 -6.72
CA PRO A 83 18.59 -8.71 -6.71
C PRO A 83 17.14 -9.07 -6.35
N HIS A 84 16.50 -9.88 -7.20
CA HIS A 84 15.09 -10.29 -7.06
C HIS A 84 14.13 -9.09 -6.88
N PRO A 85 14.05 -8.18 -7.86
CA PRO A 85 13.23 -6.99 -7.73
C PRO A 85 11.74 -7.39 -7.72
N PRO A 86 10.92 -6.82 -6.83
CA PRO A 86 9.48 -6.96 -6.99
C PRO A 86 9.06 -6.27 -8.29
N GLY A 87 8.11 -6.85 -9.01
CA GLY A 87 7.53 -6.20 -10.19
C GLY A 87 6.76 -4.94 -9.78
N HIS A 88 7.00 -3.83 -10.47
CA HIS A 88 6.23 -2.60 -10.29
C HIS A 88 5.31 -2.37 -11.49
N SER A 89 4.00 -2.25 -11.23
CA SER A 89 3.10 -1.54 -12.14
C SER A 89 3.33 -0.02 -12.00
N GLY A 90 2.87 0.79 -12.97
CA GLY A 90 2.93 2.25 -12.85
C GLY A 90 2.26 2.78 -11.56
N CYS A 91 1.14 2.17 -11.15
CA CYS A 91 0.44 2.53 -9.92
C CYS A 91 1.27 2.18 -8.66
N SER A 92 1.79 0.97 -8.57
CA SER A 92 2.60 0.54 -7.43
C SER A 92 3.94 1.28 -7.36
N PHE A 93 4.53 1.64 -8.50
CA PHE A 93 5.71 2.50 -8.57
C PHE A 93 5.41 3.88 -7.98
N ALA A 94 4.35 4.54 -8.45
CA ALA A 94 3.98 5.86 -7.94
C ALA A 94 3.62 5.85 -6.46
N TRP A 95 2.92 4.81 -6.01
CA TRP A 95 2.62 4.61 -4.60
C TRP A 95 3.91 4.48 -3.76
N THR A 96 4.85 3.65 -4.23
CA THR A 96 6.16 3.46 -3.59
C THR A 96 6.92 4.77 -3.50
N MET A 97 7.03 5.52 -4.61
CA MET A 97 7.71 6.81 -4.65
C MET A 97 7.09 7.84 -3.68
N ARG A 98 5.76 7.84 -3.51
CA ARG A 98 5.09 8.68 -2.50
C ARG A 98 5.44 8.26 -1.06
N GLN A 99 5.63 6.97 -0.78
CA GLN A 99 6.09 6.55 0.54
C GLN A 99 7.51 7.05 0.82
N LEU A 100 8.40 6.94 -0.17
CA LEU A 100 9.79 7.40 -0.08
C LEU A 100 9.88 8.92 0.03
N GLU A 101 9.02 9.65 -0.66
CA GLU A 101 8.90 11.10 -0.53
C GLU A 101 8.52 11.51 0.91
N SER A 102 7.54 10.84 1.54
CA SER A 102 7.20 11.11 2.94
C SER A 102 8.38 10.82 3.87
N ILE A 103 9.11 9.72 3.65
CA ILE A 103 10.35 9.44 4.40
C ILE A 103 11.39 10.54 4.19
N ALA A 104 11.55 11.05 2.97
CA ALA A 104 12.51 12.10 2.65
C ALA A 104 12.17 13.45 3.31
N LYS A 105 10.88 13.75 3.44
CA LYS A 105 10.37 15.00 4.03
C LYS A 105 10.34 14.96 5.55
N ASP A 106 9.77 13.90 6.10
CA ASP A 106 9.40 13.83 7.52
C ASP A 106 10.37 12.98 8.34
N GLY A 107 11.22 12.20 7.67
CA GLY A 107 12.10 11.23 8.31
C GLY A 107 11.40 9.89 8.57
N TYR A 108 12.22 8.84 8.64
CA TYR A 108 11.76 7.46 8.75
C TYR A 108 10.90 7.19 10.00
N GLN A 109 11.27 7.74 11.16
CA GLN A 109 10.55 7.47 12.41
C GLN A 109 9.13 8.06 12.37
N ASN A 110 8.98 9.27 11.81
CA ASN A 110 7.67 9.90 11.65
C ASN A 110 6.81 9.14 10.63
N TYR A 111 7.41 8.71 9.52
CA TYR A 111 6.75 7.82 8.57
C TYR A 111 6.23 6.54 9.24
N LYS A 112 7.07 5.83 10.00
CA LYS A 112 6.68 4.62 10.75
C LYS A 112 5.52 4.89 11.70
N ASN A 113 5.61 5.94 12.52
CA ASN A 113 4.57 6.29 13.49
C ASN A 113 3.24 6.62 12.78
N SER A 114 3.29 7.41 11.70
CA SER A 114 2.09 7.76 10.92
C SER A 114 1.46 6.55 10.23
N TRP A 115 2.24 5.55 9.82
CA TRP A 115 1.73 4.31 9.27
C TRP A 115 0.96 3.51 10.33
N ILE A 116 1.57 3.29 11.49
CA ILE A 116 0.96 2.55 12.60
C ILE A 116 -0.35 3.21 13.02
N ALA A 117 -0.35 4.55 13.21
CA ALA A 117 -1.55 5.30 13.56
C ALA A 117 -2.66 5.16 12.50
N ARG A 118 -2.33 5.17 11.20
CA ARG A 118 -3.32 4.97 10.13
C ARG A 118 -3.90 3.56 10.14
N GLU A 119 -3.10 2.54 10.41
CA GLU A 119 -3.57 1.16 10.51
C GLU A 119 -4.53 0.96 11.70
N GLU A 120 -4.20 1.50 12.87
CA GLU A 120 -5.09 1.46 14.04
C GLU A 120 -6.45 2.13 13.74
N GLN A 121 -6.44 3.29 13.08
CA GLN A 121 -7.68 3.97 12.68
C GLN A 121 -8.50 3.15 11.66
N ARG A 122 -7.85 2.48 10.71
CA ARG A 122 -8.53 1.59 9.75
C ARG A 122 -9.18 0.41 10.45
N GLU A 123 -8.50 -0.21 11.41
CA GLU A 123 -9.05 -1.33 12.19
C GLU A 123 -10.26 -0.89 13.02
N VAL A 124 -10.19 0.28 13.67
CA VAL A 124 -11.33 0.88 14.38
C VAL A 124 -12.49 1.16 13.43
N GLN A 125 -12.22 1.74 12.26
CA GLN A 125 -13.25 2.05 11.27
C GLN A 125 -13.90 0.78 10.69
N GLN A 126 -13.12 -0.24 10.37
CA GLN A 126 -13.64 -1.53 9.90
C GLN A 126 -14.50 -2.21 10.96
N ARG A 127 -14.09 -2.16 12.24
CA ARG A 127 -14.91 -2.67 13.35
C ARG A 127 -16.24 -1.93 13.45
N ARG A 128 -16.24 -0.61 13.33
CA ARG A 128 -17.46 0.22 13.33
C ARG A 128 -18.40 -0.14 12.18
N ILE A 129 -17.85 -0.29 10.96
CA ILE A 129 -18.62 -0.69 9.78
C ILE A 129 -19.26 -2.07 9.98
N ARG A 130 -18.50 -3.04 10.50
CA ARG A 130 -19.02 -4.39 10.77
C ARG A 130 -20.17 -4.36 11.78
N LEU A 131 -20.00 -3.65 12.90
CA LEU A 131 -21.05 -3.52 13.91
C LEU A 131 -22.31 -2.83 13.35
N ALA A 132 -22.13 -1.79 12.53
CA ALA A 132 -23.25 -1.12 11.87
C ALA A 132 -24.01 -2.06 10.91
N GLN A 133 -23.29 -2.89 10.14
CA GLN A 133 -23.89 -3.92 9.28
C GLN A 133 -24.64 -4.98 10.09
N GLU A 134 -24.08 -5.43 11.22
CA GLU A 134 -24.73 -6.40 12.11
C GLU A 134 -26.03 -5.84 12.72
N VAL A 135 -26.03 -4.59 13.16
CA VAL A 135 -27.23 -3.90 13.68
C VAL A 135 -28.29 -3.77 12.59
N ALA A 136 -27.91 -3.32 11.39
CA ALA A 136 -28.84 -3.19 10.26
C ALA A 136 -29.48 -4.54 9.90
N ASN A 137 -28.69 -5.62 9.85
CA ASN A 137 -29.19 -6.95 9.54
C ASN A 137 -30.17 -7.49 10.59
N ARG A 138 -29.98 -7.16 11.88
CA ARG A 138 -30.94 -7.55 12.94
C ARG A 138 -32.26 -6.81 12.81
N SER A 139 -32.24 -5.53 12.44
CA SER A 139 -33.44 -4.69 12.27
C SER A 139 -34.30 -5.09 11.07
N ILE A 140 -33.75 -5.82 10.10
CA ILE A 140 -34.45 -6.28 8.87
C ILE A 140 -35.06 -7.68 9.04
N SER A 141 -34.93 -8.33 10.21
CA SER A 141 -35.71 -9.54 10.50
C SER A 141 -37.20 -9.22 10.62
N VAL A 142 -37.88 -9.15 9.46
CA VAL A 142 -39.34 -9.11 9.37
C VAL A 142 -39.85 -10.40 10.02
N PRO A 143 -40.78 -10.34 11.00
CA PRO A 143 -41.42 -11.56 11.46
C PRO A 143 -42.00 -12.27 10.25
N GLU A 144 -41.69 -13.56 10.05
CA GLU A 144 -42.37 -14.37 9.04
C GLU A 144 -43.87 -14.18 9.26
N ILE A 145 -44.53 -13.46 8.36
CA ILE A 145 -45.99 -13.39 8.36
C ILE A 145 -46.40 -14.82 8.01
N PRO A 146 -47.05 -15.57 8.93
CA PRO A 146 -47.50 -16.91 8.62
C PRO A 146 -48.36 -16.82 7.35
N PRO A 147 -48.25 -17.79 6.42
CA PRO A 147 -49.02 -17.76 5.18
C PRO A 147 -50.49 -17.54 5.54
N VAL A 148 -51.04 -16.40 5.10
CA VAL A 148 -52.46 -16.09 5.27
C VAL A 148 -53.19 -17.22 4.56
N LEU A 149 -53.84 -18.10 5.34
CA LEU A 149 -54.73 -19.11 4.82
C LEU A 149 -55.77 -18.39 3.96
N ASN A 150 -55.66 -18.54 2.64
CA ASN A 150 -56.60 -18.00 1.68
C ASN A 150 -57.89 -18.84 1.72
N GLU A 151 -58.64 -18.69 2.81
CA GLU A 151 -60.02 -19.15 2.89
C GLU A 151 -60.91 -18.02 2.39
N ASN A 152 -61.23 -18.10 1.10
CA ASN A 152 -62.44 -17.61 0.41
C ASN A 152 -62.11 -17.00 -0.95
N LEU A 153 -61.77 -17.87 -1.91
CA LEU A 153 -62.05 -17.61 -3.32
C LEU A 153 -63.59 -17.63 -3.48
N GLN A 154 -64.24 -16.49 -3.29
CA GLN A 154 -65.62 -16.33 -3.73
C GLN A 154 -65.63 -16.48 -5.25
N THR A 155 -66.28 -17.55 -5.72
CA THR A 155 -66.56 -17.80 -7.12
C THR A 155 -67.41 -16.66 -7.67
N PHE A 156 -66.87 -15.94 -8.65
CA PHE A 156 -67.65 -14.97 -9.42
C PHE A 156 -68.67 -15.72 -10.31
N PRO A 157 -69.93 -15.28 -10.38
CA PRO A 157 -70.90 -15.89 -11.28
C PRO A 157 -70.55 -15.60 -12.74
N GLU A 158 -70.62 -16.63 -13.59
CA GLU A 158 -70.44 -16.53 -15.04
C GLU A 158 -71.49 -15.58 -15.64
N ILE A 159 -71.01 -14.65 -16.47
CA ILE A 159 -71.84 -13.74 -17.25
C ILE A 159 -72.34 -14.52 -18.48
N PRO A 160 -73.66 -14.60 -18.73
CA PRO A 160 -74.21 -15.22 -19.93
C PRO A 160 -73.76 -14.45 -21.18
N GLN A 161 -73.27 -15.18 -22.18
CA GLN A 161 -72.97 -14.63 -23.50
C GLN A 161 -74.27 -14.60 -24.31
N GLU A 162 -74.68 -13.41 -24.76
CA GLU A 162 -75.62 -13.21 -25.88
C GLU A 162 -74.84 -12.87 -27.16
#